data_AF-X0B5L2-F1
#
_entry.id   AF-X0B5L2-F1
#
_cell.length_a   1.000
_cell.length_b   1.000
_cell.length_c   1.000
_cell.angle_alpha   90.00
_cell.angle_beta   90.00
_cell.angle_gamma   90.00
#
_symmetry.space_group_name_H-M   'P 1'
#
loop_
_entity.id
_entity.type
_entity.pdbx_description
1 polymer ?
#
loop_
_entity_poly.entity_id
_entity_poly.type
_entity_poly.pdbx_seq_one_letter_code
_entity_poly.pdbx_strand_id
1 'polypeptide(L)'
;MFQHHKSRIQWLERLDNEDEDVTSSEGYVFRALIRGREYAVKVFKFFNPMSTKYFWGPSLGEDTPLDTAAYYTDPFYAEFRAYGHIHEATKQGVLKLDIAVPCHGFLFLRPNDQKALKSFDIDLELEDTDLDYQKSTIGGLRARAIVKEIASSDSGVNSKSIRKILRKVIRVNKARIYNMDIRIDNFRDGKIVDFGSSWTEPHALLDSLSQDAALEAKIADRAMFDQMVEEEEIEN
;
A
#
# COMPACT_ATOMS: atom_id res chain seq x y z
N MET A 1 15.52 2.24 -0.49
CA MET A 1 15.64 1.51 -1.78
C MET A 1 16.03 0.07 -1.49
N PHE A 2 15.47 -0.89 -2.21
CA PHE A 2 15.76 -2.33 -2.03
C PHE A 2 17.22 -2.66 -2.34
N GLN A 3 17.88 -3.43 -1.48
CA GLN A 3 19.32 -3.73 -1.59
C GLN A 3 19.73 -4.44 -2.89
N HIS A 4 18.78 -5.13 -3.55
CA HIS A 4 19.03 -5.88 -4.78
C HIS A 4 18.31 -5.30 -6.00
N HIS A 5 17.96 -4.01 -5.98
CA HIS A 5 17.22 -3.32 -7.05
C HIS A 5 17.85 -3.40 -8.45
N LYS A 6 19.15 -3.72 -8.57
CA LYS A 6 19.82 -3.93 -9.88
C LYS A 6 19.81 -5.37 -10.38
N SER A 7 19.39 -6.31 -9.53
CA SER A 7 19.41 -7.74 -9.86
C SER A 7 18.34 -8.07 -10.88
N ARG A 8 18.51 -9.19 -11.59
CA ARG A 8 17.45 -9.74 -12.45
C ARG A 8 16.28 -10.18 -11.57
N ILE A 9 15.08 -9.75 -11.96
CA ILE A 9 13.81 -10.23 -11.42
C ILE A 9 13.33 -11.35 -12.34
N GLN A 10 12.97 -12.50 -11.75
CA GLN A 10 12.23 -13.54 -12.45
C GLN A 10 10.80 -13.49 -11.95
N TRP A 11 9.89 -12.99 -12.78
CA TRP A 11 8.46 -12.95 -12.51
C TRP A 11 7.90 -14.37 -12.65
N LEU A 12 7.22 -14.89 -11.62
CA LEU A 12 6.73 -16.26 -11.58
C LEU A 12 5.23 -16.31 -11.85
N GLU A 13 4.43 -15.69 -10.99
CA GLU A 13 2.97 -15.69 -11.07
C GLU A 13 2.40 -14.42 -10.45
N ARG A 14 1.18 -14.06 -10.88
CA ARG A 14 0.34 -13.03 -10.26
C ARG A 14 -0.32 -13.61 -9.00
N LEU A 15 -0.41 -12.82 -7.94
CA LEU A 15 -0.92 -13.23 -6.63
C LEU A 15 -2.26 -12.56 -6.26
N ASP A 16 -2.61 -11.44 -6.91
CA ASP A 16 -3.91 -10.81 -6.80
C ASP A 16 -4.96 -11.51 -7.69
N ASN A 17 -6.17 -11.69 -7.15
CA ASN A 17 -7.25 -12.43 -7.82
C ASN A 17 -7.75 -11.68 -9.06
N GLU A 18 -7.99 -12.42 -10.16
CA GLU A 18 -8.47 -11.85 -11.44
C GLU A 18 -9.92 -11.35 -11.37
N ASP A 19 -10.72 -11.80 -10.38
CA ASP A 19 -12.16 -11.55 -10.29
C ASP A 19 -12.56 -10.29 -9.48
N GLU A 20 -11.60 -9.58 -8.90
CA GLU A 20 -11.86 -8.35 -8.13
C GLU A 20 -11.34 -7.11 -8.87
N ASP A 21 -12.21 -6.52 -9.69
CA ASP A 21 -11.99 -5.23 -10.39
C ASP A 21 -11.48 -4.11 -9.45
N VAL A 22 -11.72 -4.21 -8.14
CA VAL A 22 -11.44 -3.16 -7.15
C VAL A 22 -9.97 -3.11 -6.70
N THR A 23 -9.29 -4.26 -6.55
CA THR A 23 -7.87 -4.30 -6.15
C THR A 23 -6.92 -3.95 -7.31
N SER A 24 -7.41 -4.04 -8.55
CA SER A 24 -6.70 -3.64 -9.77
C SER A 24 -6.42 -2.14 -9.89
N SER A 25 -7.04 -1.31 -9.04
CA SER A 25 -6.97 0.15 -9.17
C SER A 25 -5.62 0.74 -8.79
N GLU A 26 -4.88 0.14 -7.85
CA GLU A 26 -3.60 0.69 -7.37
C GLU A 26 -2.37 0.03 -8.01
N GLY A 27 -2.47 -1.25 -8.39
CA GLY A 27 -1.34 -2.04 -8.86
C GLY A 27 -1.58 -3.54 -8.83
N TYR A 28 -0.51 -4.30 -9.04
CA TYR A 28 -0.53 -5.74 -9.23
C TYR A 28 0.50 -6.39 -8.34
N VAL A 29 0.23 -7.58 -7.80
CA VAL A 29 1.15 -8.26 -6.88
C VAL A 29 1.68 -9.52 -7.52
N PHE A 30 3.00 -9.64 -7.64
CA PHE A 30 3.64 -10.81 -8.22
C PHE A 30 4.49 -11.56 -7.21
N ARG A 31 4.48 -12.88 -7.30
CA ARG A 31 5.57 -13.69 -6.77
C ARG A 31 6.75 -13.59 -7.72
N ALA A 32 7.92 -13.22 -7.19
CA ALA A 32 9.12 -13.07 -8.00
C ALA A 32 10.36 -13.62 -7.30
N LEU A 33 11.26 -14.21 -8.08
CA LEU A 33 12.58 -14.63 -7.60
C LEU A 33 13.61 -13.53 -7.87
N ILE A 34 14.27 -13.06 -6.81
CA ILE A 34 15.36 -12.09 -6.88
C ILE A 34 16.56 -12.67 -6.13
N ARG A 35 17.67 -12.90 -6.85
CA ARG A 35 18.89 -13.56 -6.34
C ARG A 35 18.62 -14.92 -5.64
N GLY A 36 17.68 -15.70 -6.17
CA GLY A 36 17.37 -17.03 -5.64
C GLY A 36 16.47 -17.04 -4.40
N ARG A 37 15.93 -15.89 -3.99
CA ARG A 37 14.92 -15.79 -2.93
C ARG A 37 13.62 -15.26 -3.49
N GLU A 38 12.51 -15.83 -3.01
CA GLU A 38 11.17 -15.42 -3.40
C GLU A 38 10.69 -14.21 -2.58
N TYR A 39 9.95 -13.33 -3.26
CA TYR A 39 9.37 -12.13 -2.72
C TYR A 39 7.98 -11.92 -3.30
N ALA A 40 7.13 -11.20 -2.56
CA ALA A 40 5.95 -10.56 -3.12
C ALA A 40 6.34 -9.16 -3.60
N VAL A 41 6.10 -8.84 -4.86
CA VAL A 41 6.46 -7.57 -5.50
C VAL A 41 5.17 -6.89 -5.96
N LYS A 42 4.73 -5.86 -5.22
CA LYS A 42 3.60 -5.01 -5.64
C LYS A 42 4.12 -3.97 -6.63
N VAL A 43 3.67 -4.04 -7.87
CA VAL A 43 3.98 -3.12 -8.96
C VAL A 43 2.82 -2.14 -9.08
N PHE A 44 3.10 -0.86 -8.88
CA PHE A 44 2.06 0.17 -8.86
C PHE A 44 1.80 0.67 -10.28
N LYS A 45 0.52 0.90 -10.57
CA LYS A 45 0.11 1.71 -11.72
C LYS A 45 0.64 3.13 -11.57
N PHE A 46 0.79 3.82 -12.69
CA PHE A 46 1.18 5.22 -12.64
C PHE A 46 -0.01 6.05 -12.17
N PHE A 47 0.16 6.78 -11.07
CA PHE A 47 -0.92 7.57 -10.50
C PHE A 47 -0.91 9.00 -11.06
N ASN A 48 -2.05 9.44 -11.59
CA ASN A 48 -2.25 10.83 -12.01
C ASN A 48 -3.00 11.60 -10.91
N PRO A 49 -2.36 12.55 -10.19
CA PRO A 49 -3.02 13.31 -9.12
C PRO A 49 -4.25 14.07 -9.59
N MET A 50 -4.31 14.47 -10.86
CA MET A 50 -5.47 15.19 -11.40
C MET A 50 -6.75 14.35 -11.38
N SER A 51 -6.66 13.01 -11.41
CA SER A 51 -7.83 12.14 -11.33
C SER A 51 -8.57 12.27 -9.99
N THR A 52 -7.88 12.72 -8.94
CA THR A 52 -8.41 12.90 -7.59
C THR A 52 -8.48 14.37 -7.18
N LYS A 53 -8.39 15.32 -8.14
CA LYS A 53 -8.39 16.76 -7.85
C LYS A 53 -9.64 17.22 -7.10
N TYR A 54 -10.79 16.63 -7.39
CA TYR A 54 -12.04 16.91 -6.67
C TYR A 54 -11.93 16.64 -5.15
N PHE A 55 -11.04 15.73 -4.76
CA PHE A 55 -10.81 15.33 -3.38
C PHE A 55 -9.71 16.18 -2.71
N TRP A 56 -8.52 16.31 -3.32
CA TRP A 56 -7.42 17.04 -2.70
C TRP A 56 -7.47 18.56 -2.91
N GLY A 57 -8.07 19.05 -3.99
CA GLY A 57 -8.12 20.47 -4.35
C GLY A 57 -8.76 21.35 -3.28
N PRO A 58 -9.97 21.00 -2.78
CA PRO A 58 -10.61 21.73 -1.70
C PRO A 58 -9.81 21.75 -0.38
N SER A 59 -9.01 20.70 -0.14
CA SER A 59 -8.27 20.50 1.11
C SER A 59 -6.88 21.14 1.12
N LEU A 60 -6.13 21.01 0.03
CA LEU A 60 -4.76 21.51 -0.08
C LEU A 60 -4.69 22.88 -0.78
N GLY A 61 -5.72 23.24 -1.53
CA GLY A 61 -5.79 24.39 -2.41
C GLY A 61 -5.70 23.99 -3.89
N GLU A 62 -6.50 24.65 -4.72
CA GLU A 62 -6.64 24.35 -6.17
C GLU A 62 -5.33 24.47 -6.97
N ASP A 63 -4.40 25.29 -6.47
CA ASP A 63 -3.09 25.57 -7.07
C ASP A 63 -1.96 24.72 -6.45
N THR A 64 -2.29 23.71 -5.66
CA THR A 64 -1.30 22.81 -5.04
C THR A 64 -0.45 22.13 -6.12
N PRO A 65 0.90 22.15 -5.98
CA PRO A 65 1.78 21.41 -6.88
C PRO A 65 1.42 19.91 -6.96
N LEU A 66 1.46 19.33 -8.16
CA LEU A 66 1.05 17.94 -8.37
C LEU A 66 1.91 16.93 -7.60
N ASP A 67 3.18 17.23 -7.36
CA ASP A 67 4.07 16.40 -6.54
C ASP A 67 3.62 16.39 -5.06
N THR A 68 3.16 17.51 -4.54
CA THR A 68 2.60 17.63 -3.19
C THR A 68 1.24 16.93 -3.09
N ALA A 69 0.36 17.10 -4.09
CA ALA A 69 -0.90 16.38 -4.15
C ALA A 69 -0.65 14.86 -4.19
N ALA A 70 0.20 14.40 -5.12
CA ALA A 70 0.60 13.00 -5.26
C ALA A 70 1.19 12.44 -3.98
N TYR A 71 2.02 13.21 -3.27
CA TYR A 71 2.58 12.76 -2.02
C TYR A 71 1.47 12.27 -1.09
N TYR A 72 0.31 12.92 -0.99
CA TYR A 72 -0.77 12.48 -0.12
C TYR A 72 -1.79 11.52 -0.75
N THR A 73 -1.88 11.44 -2.08
CA THR A 73 -2.93 10.66 -2.78
C THR A 73 -2.43 9.46 -3.57
N ASP A 74 -1.13 9.37 -3.87
CA ASP A 74 -0.54 8.28 -4.64
C ASP A 74 -0.36 7.02 -3.75
N PRO A 75 -0.94 5.87 -4.14
CA PRO A 75 -0.85 4.65 -3.35
C PRO A 75 0.59 4.17 -3.09
N PHE A 76 1.51 4.40 -4.03
CA PHE A 76 2.92 4.06 -3.82
C PHE A 76 3.52 4.86 -2.67
N TYR A 77 3.23 6.17 -2.59
CA TYR A 77 3.76 7.02 -1.53
C TYR A 77 3.10 6.74 -0.18
N ALA A 78 1.79 6.47 -0.17
CA ALA A 78 1.07 6.04 1.03
C ALA A 78 1.69 4.78 1.64
N GLU A 79 1.81 3.72 0.84
CA GLU A 79 2.36 2.45 1.30
C GLU A 79 3.84 2.58 1.72
N PHE A 80 4.64 3.33 0.96
CA PHE A 80 6.04 3.54 1.29
C PHE A 80 6.22 4.32 2.60
N ARG A 81 5.41 5.35 2.85
CA ARG A 81 5.41 6.08 4.13
C ARG A 81 5.01 5.19 5.30
N ALA A 82 3.94 4.43 5.16
CA ALA A 82 3.48 3.54 6.22
C ALA A 82 4.57 2.54 6.62
N TYR A 83 5.21 1.87 5.66
CA TYR A 83 6.32 0.97 5.96
C TYR A 83 7.53 1.68 6.57
N GLY A 84 7.86 2.89 6.10
CA GLY A 84 8.90 3.72 6.71
C GLY A 84 8.61 4.01 8.19
N HIS A 85 7.37 4.37 8.50
CA HIS A 85 6.94 4.67 9.87
C HIS A 85 6.88 3.40 10.74
N ILE A 86 6.40 2.28 10.20
CA ILE A 86 6.40 0.97 10.89
C ILE A 86 7.82 0.55 11.24
N HIS A 87 8.78 0.71 10.33
CA HIS A 87 10.18 0.38 10.56
C HIS A 87 10.78 1.17 11.71
N GLU A 88 10.59 2.49 11.71
CA GLU A 88 11.10 3.35 12.77
C GLU A 88 10.39 3.09 14.11
N ALA A 89 9.06 2.96 14.12
CA ALA A 89 8.31 2.62 15.32
C ALA A 89 8.69 1.24 15.88
N THR A 90 9.06 0.28 15.04
CA THR A 90 9.55 -1.04 15.47
C THR A 90 10.95 -0.96 16.09
N LYS A 91 11.86 -0.19 15.49
CA LYS A 91 13.19 0.08 16.08
C LYS A 91 13.10 0.74 17.45
N GLN A 92 12.12 1.63 17.62
CA GLN A 92 11.86 2.34 18.88
C GLN A 92 11.08 1.49 19.89
N GLY A 93 10.67 0.27 19.54
CA GLY A 93 9.90 -0.62 20.43
C GLY A 93 8.43 -0.23 20.62
N VAL A 94 7.92 0.74 19.83
CA VAL A 94 6.51 1.16 19.83
C VAL A 94 5.64 0.12 19.15
N LEU A 95 6.10 -0.41 18.01
CA LEU A 95 5.43 -1.48 17.26
C LEU A 95 6.21 -2.80 17.35
N LYS A 96 5.49 -3.91 17.13
CA LYS A 96 6.08 -5.24 17.05
C LYS A 96 6.36 -5.61 15.58
N LEU A 97 7.34 -6.49 15.36
CA LEU A 97 7.66 -7.03 14.03
C LEU A 97 6.51 -7.84 13.40
N ASP A 98 5.52 -8.29 14.19
CA ASP A 98 4.38 -9.06 13.69
C ASP A 98 3.17 -8.21 13.28
N ILE A 99 3.32 -6.89 13.13
CA ILE A 99 2.26 -5.98 12.70
C ILE A 99 1.97 -6.13 11.20
N ALA A 100 3.01 -6.06 10.38
CA ALA A 100 2.93 -6.09 8.93
C ALA A 100 3.90 -7.12 8.36
N VAL A 101 3.64 -7.58 7.13
CA VAL A 101 4.62 -8.38 6.40
C VAL A 101 5.89 -7.53 6.17
N PRO A 102 7.11 -8.08 6.38
CA PRO A 102 8.34 -7.32 6.21
C PRO A 102 8.46 -6.69 4.82
N CYS A 103 8.73 -5.39 4.78
CA CYS A 103 9.05 -4.65 3.56
C CYS A 103 10.58 -4.53 3.42
N HIS A 104 11.10 -4.96 2.28
CA HIS A 104 12.53 -4.90 1.96
C HIS A 104 12.91 -3.61 1.21
N GLY A 105 11.92 -2.78 0.87
CA GLY A 105 12.06 -1.50 0.21
C GLY A 105 11.52 -1.48 -1.21
N PHE A 106 11.73 -0.37 -1.90
CA PHE A 106 11.22 -0.14 -3.26
C PHE A 106 12.28 -0.30 -4.35
N LEU A 107 11.83 -0.50 -5.59
CA LEU A 107 12.64 -0.47 -6.81
C LEU A 107 11.87 0.19 -7.97
N PHE A 108 12.59 0.54 -9.03
CA PHE A 108 12.00 0.97 -10.31
C PHE A 108 12.19 -0.14 -11.34
N LEU A 109 11.14 -0.44 -12.09
CA LEU A 109 11.19 -1.49 -13.11
C LEU A 109 12.09 -1.06 -14.26
N ARG A 110 12.96 -1.97 -14.70
CA ARG A 110 13.78 -1.77 -15.90
C ARG A 110 12.92 -2.05 -17.14
N PRO A 111 13.31 -1.57 -18.33
CA PRO A 111 12.54 -1.81 -19.56
C PRO A 111 12.23 -3.29 -19.81
N ASN A 112 13.18 -4.18 -19.50
CA ASN A 112 12.97 -5.63 -19.63
C ASN A 112 11.96 -6.18 -18.62
N ASP A 113 11.88 -5.61 -17.42
CA ASP A 113 10.91 -6.03 -16.41
C ASP A 113 9.50 -5.55 -16.82
N GLN A 114 9.36 -4.32 -17.30
CA GLN A 114 8.10 -3.80 -17.83
C GLN A 114 7.60 -4.61 -19.04
N LYS A 115 8.51 -4.97 -19.96
CA LYS A 115 8.19 -5.84 -21.09
C LYS A 115 7.75 -7.24 -20.65
N ALA A 116 8.37 -7.79 -19.60
CA ALA A 116 7.96 -9.07 -19.03
C ALA A 116 6.57 -8.99 -18.39
N LEU A 117 6.20 -7.87 -17.75
CA LEU A 117 4.86 -7.71 -17.21
C LEU A 117 3.77 -7.56 -18.28
N LYS A 118 4.09 -7.00 -19.45
CA LYS A 118 3.15 -6.98 -20.58
C LYS A 118 2.71 -8.38 -21.03
N SER A 119 3.51 -9.44 -20.80
CA SER A 119 3.07 -10.81 -21.12
C SER A 119 2.07 -11.39 -20.12
N PHE A 120 1.83 -10.71 -19.00
CA PHE A 120 0.79 -11.05 -18.02
C PHE A 120 -0.49 -10.22 -18.24
N ASP A 121 -0.63 -9.55 -19.39
CA ASP A 121 -1.75 -8.67 -19.74
C ASP A 121 -1.97 -7.52 -18.74
N ILE A 122 -0.86 -6.95 -18.27
CA ILE A 122 -0.86 -5.92 -17.23
C ILE A 122 -0.72 -4.53 -17.86
N ASP A 123 -1.67 -3.65 -17.55
CA ASP A 123 -1.58 -2.23 -17.86
C ASP A 123 -1.10 -1.44 -16.64
N LEU A 124 0.03 -0.75 -16.79
CA LEU A 124 0.62 0.08 -15.74
C LEU A 124 0.22 1.57 -15.88
N GLU A 125 -0.64 1.90 -16.85
CA GLU A 125 -1.18 3.25 -17.08
C GLU A 125 -0.07 4.30 -17.30
N LEU A 126 1.08 3.86 -17.81
CA LEU A 126 2.25 4.70 -18.04
C LEU A 126 2.04 5.69 -19.18
N GLU A 127 1.08 5.42 -20.07
CA GLU A 127 0.78 6.20 -21.27
C GLU A 127 -0.38 7.19 -21.06
N ASP A 128 -1.17 7.04 -19.99
CA ASP A 128 -2.39 7.83 -19.72
C ASP A 128 -2.14 9.10 -18.88
N THR A 129 -0.89 9.35 -18.51
CA THR A 129 -0.52 10.46 -17.61
C THR A 129 0.34 11.51 -18.30
N ASP A 130 0.23 12.77 -17.85
CA ASP A 130 1.05 13.88 -18.33
C ASP A 130 2.55 13.54 -18.26
N LEU A 131 3.23 13.61 -19.42
CA LEU A 131 4.62 13.20 -19.58
C LEU A 131 5.59 14.07 -18.78
N ASP A 132 5.29 15.35 -18.61
CA ASP A 132 6.18 16.28 -17.93
C ASP A 132 6.09 16.08 -16.41
N TYR A 133 4.89 15.88 -15.88
CA TYR A 133 4.68 15.39 -14.53
C TYR A 133 5.40 14.04 -14.33
N GLN A 134 5.16 13.05 -15.20
CA GLN A 134 5.77 11.73 -15.07
C GLN A 134 7.31 11.78 -15.01
N LYS A 135 7.95 12.58 -15.86
CA LYS A 135 9.41 12.78 -15.86
C LYS A 135 9.92 13.45 -14.58
N SER A 136 9.11 14.32 -13.96
CA SER A 136 9.46 14.98 -12.71
C SER A 136 9.35 14.07 -11.48
N THR A 137 8.57 12.98 -11.57
CA THR A 137 8.41 12.04 -10.45
C THR A 137 9.67 11.23 -10.15
N ILE A 138 9.77 10.78 -8.91
CA ILE A 138 10.82 9.86 -8.47
C ILE A 138 10.69 8.54 -9.24
N GLY A 139 11.71 8.24 -10.06
CA GLY A 139 11.70 7.06 -10.95
C GLY A 139 11.53 7.41 -12.42
N GLY A 140 10.99 8.61 -12.71
CA GLY A 140 10.67 9.08 -14.05
C GLY A 140 9.59 8.20 -14.70
N LEU A 141 9.80 7.88 -15.98
CA LEU A 141 8.90 7.04 -16.80
C LEU A 141 8.88 5.55 -16.41
N ARG A 142 9.38 5.18 -15.22
CA ARG A 142 9.49 3.77 -14.82
C ARG A 142 8.46 3.48 -13.75
N ALA A 143 7.68 2.43 -13.96
CA ALA A 143 6.81 1.88 -12.93
C ALA A 143 7.59 1.59 -11.64
N ARG A 144 6.92 1.84 -10.52
CA ARG A 144 7.47 1.73 -9.17
C ARG A 144 6.96 0.45 -8.55
N ALA A 145 7.79 -0.20 -7.74
CA ALA A 145 7.38 -1.40 -7.03
C ALA A 145 7.93 -1.44 -5.60
N ILE A 146 7.19 -2.11 -4.72
CA ILE A 146 7.60 -2.41 -3.35
C ILE A 146 7.83 -3.92 -3.23
N VAL A 147 8.96 -4.28 -2.65
CA VAL A 147 9.37 -5.67 -2.41
C VAL A 147 9.08 -6.04 -0.97
N LYS A 148 8.23 -7.04 -0.77
CA LYS A 148 7.80 -7.57 0.52
C LYS A 148 8.24 -9.03 0.67
N GLU A 149 8.32 -9.50 1.90
CA GLU A 149 8.43 -10.93 2.18
C GLU A 149 7.22 -11.65 1.57
N ILE A 150 7.45 -12.83 0.98
CA ILE A 150 6.35 -13.70 0.59
C ILE A 150 5.68 -14.25 1.85
N ALA A 151 4.35 -14.15 1.92
CA ALA A 151 3.54 -14.70 3.01
C ALA A 151 2.69 -15.86 2.49
N SER A 152 2.11 -16.65 3.39
CA SER A 152 1.13 -17.67 2.97
C SER A 152 -0.12 -16.97 2.39
N SER A 153 -0.99 -17.72 1.70
CA SER A 153 -2.30 -17.20 1.24
C SER A 153 -3.35 -17.16 2.36
N ASP A 154 -3.08 -17.77 3.51
CA ASP A 154 -3.98 -17.76 4.66
C ASP A 154 -4.00 -16.35 5.29
N SER A 155 -5.19 -15.77 5.47
CA SER A 155 -5.33 -14.47 6.12
C SER A 155 -4.83 -14.51 7.57
N GLY A 156 -4.91 -15.67 8.21
CA GLY A 156 -4.64 -15.88 9.63
C GLY A 156 -5.67 -15.21 10.53
N VAL A 157 -6.78 -14.70 9.97
CA VAL A 157 -7.91 -14.09 10.68
C VAL A 157 -8.93 -15.18 11.01
N ASN A 158 -9.13 -15.47 12.29
CA ASN A 158 -10.10 -16.46 12.76
C ASN A 158 -10.45 -16.20 14.23
N SER A 159 -11.44 -16.92 14.78
CA SER A 159 -11.92 -16.75 16.16
C SER A 159 -10.80 -16.79 17.22
N LYS A 160 -9.73 -17.56 16.98
CA LYS A 160 -8.59 -17.65 17.91
C LYS A 160 -7.64 -16.45 17.82
N SER A 161 -7.49 -15.85 16.64
CA SER A 161 -6.55 -14.76 16.37
C SER A 161 -7.20 -13.37 16.40
N ILE A 162 -8.52 -13.26 16.27
CA ILE A 162 -9.23 -12.00 15.98
C ILE A 162 -8.93 -10.90 17.01
N ARG A 163 -9.00 -11.24 18.31
CA ARG A 163 -8.69 -10.29 19.39
C ARG A 163 -7.23 -9.84 19.38
N LYS A 164 -6.30 -10.69 18.91
CA LYS A 164 -4.90 -10.32 18.73
C LYS A 164 -4.74 -9.36 17.56
N ILE A 165 -5.44 -9.60 16.45
CA ILE A 165 -5.38 -8.76 15.24
C ILE A 165 -5.99 -7.38 15.51
N LEU A 166 -7.14 -7.29 16.19
CA LEU A 166 -7.72 -6.00 16.60
C LEU A 166 -6.73 -5.17 17.41
N ARG A 167 -5.99 -5.79 18.36
CA ARG A 167 -4.95 -5.09 19.11
C ARG A 167 -3.79 -4.62 18.23
N LYS A 168 -3.49 -5.30 17.12
CA LYS A 168 -2.50 -4.85 16.14
C LYS A 168 -3.00 -3.61 15.41
N VAL A 169 -4.23 -3.64 14.89
CA VAL A 169 -4.88 -2.48 14.23
C VAL A 169 -4.86 -1.26 15.13
N ILE A 170 -5.32 -1.39 16.38
CA ILE A 170 -5.31 -0.31 17.37
C ILE A 170 -3.89 0.21 17.63
N ARG A 171 -2.87 -0.66 17.65
CA ARG A 171 -1.47 -0.22 17.84
C ARG A 171 -0.94 0.55 16.65
N VAL A 172 -1.30 0.16 15.43
CA VAL A 172 -0.95 0.88 14.20
C VAL A 172 -1.55 2.28 14.23
N ASN A 173 -2.82 2.41 14.61
CA ASN A 173 -3.46 3.73 14.78
C ASN A 173 -2.82 4.58 15.88
N LYS A 174 -2.42 3.97 17.00
CA LYS A 174 -1.66 4.66 18.05
C LYS A 174 -0.27 5.12 17.60
N ALA A 175 0.31 4.42 16.63
CA ALA A 175 1.53 4.84 15.93
C ALA A 175 1.25 5.84 14.79
N ARG A 176 0.04 6.43 14.74
CA ARG A 176 -0.38 7.46 13.78
C ARG A 176 -0.30 6.99 12.32
N ILE A 177 -0.53 5.70 12.12
CA ILE A 177 -0.75 5.09 10.82
C ILE A 177 -2.20 4.62 10.80
N TYR A 178 -2.98 5.11 9.86
CA TYR A 178 -4.37 4.72 9.64
C TYR A 178 -4.39 3.96 8.32
N ASN A 179 -4.70 2.66 8.34
CA ASN A 179 -4.59 1.80 7.17
C ASN A 179 -5.62 2.16 6.10
N MET A 180 -6.81 2.57 6.54
CA MET A 180 -7.96 2.99 5.73
C MET A 180 -8.51 1.90 4.80
N ASP A 181 -8.06 0.65 4.95
CA ASP A 181 -8.48 -0.47 4.09
C ASP A 181 -8.39 -1.81 4.83
N ILE A 182 -9.03 -1.89 6.00
CA ILE A 182 -9.07 -3.12 6.80
C ILE A 182 -10.14 -4.06 6.24
N ARG A 183 -9.70 -5.10 5.51
CA ARG A 183 -10.52 -6.20 4.99
C ARG A 183 -9.73 -7.52 5.03
N ILE A 184 -10.40 -8.67 4.96
CA ILE A 184 -9.75 -9.97 5.17
C ILE A 184 -8.62 -10.23 4.16
N ASP A 185 -8.79 -9.76 2.92
CA ASP A 185 -7.82 -9.94 1.83
C ASP A 185 -6.53 -9.14 2.04
N ASN A 186 -6.57 -8.13 2.90
CA ASN A 186 -5.39 -7.33 3.25
C ASN A 186 -4.64 -7.90 4.47
N PHE A 187 -4.98 -9.11 4.92
CA PHE A 187 -4.22 -9.86 5.91
C PHE A 187 -3.56 -11.11 5.31
N ARG A 188 -2.35 -11.42 5.76
CA ARG A 188 -1.69 -12.73 5.57
C ARG A 188 -0.99 -13.13 6.86
N ASP A 189 -1.18 -14.36 7.32
CA ASP A 189 -0.67 -14.88 8.59
C ASP A 189 -1.00 -13.96 9.81
N GLY A 190 -2.15 -13.29 9.77
CA GLY A 190 -2.60 -12.31 10.76
C GLY A 190 -1.79 -11.01 10.80
N LYS A 191 -1.09 -10.68 9.71
CA LYS A 191 -0.31 -9.44 9.51
C LYS A 191 -0.93 -8.63 8.37
N ILE A 192 -0.86 -7.31 8.46
CA ILE A 192 -1.34 -6.42 7.40
C ILE A 192 -0.36 -6.47 6.23
N VAL A 193 -0.87 -6.58 5.00
CA VAL A 193 -0.06 -6.65 3.78
C VAL A 193 -0.21 -5.46 2.86
N ASP A 194 -1.31 -4.72 2.93
CA ASP A 194 -1.57 -3.56 2.07
C ASP A 194 -1.66 -2.26 2.88
N PHE A 195 -1.01 -1.20 2.39
CA PHE A 195 -1.07 0.14 2.94
C PHE A 195 -1.20 1.21 1.84
N GLY A 196 -1.63 0.83 0.63
CA GLY A 196 -1.81 1.75 -0.50
C GLY A 196 -2.83 2.85 -0.23
N SER A 197 -3.84 2.58 0.59
CA SER A 197 -4.83 3.57 1.03
C SER A 197 -4.47 4.30 2.33
N SER A 198 -3.33 3.98 2.94
CA SER A 198 -3.04 4.40 4.31
C SER A 198 -2.69 5.88 4.46
N TRP A 199 -3.15 6.48 5.55
CA TRP A 199 -2.81 7.83 5.97
C TRP A 199 -1.83 7.77 7.14
N THR A 200 -0.64 8.32 6.96
CA THR A 200 0.41 8.34 7.98
C THR A 200 0.70 9.77 8.38
N GLU A 201 0.59 10.11 9.66
CA GLU A 201 0.87 11.49 10.13
C GLU A 201 2.38 11.81 10.07
N PRO A 202 2.75 13.06 9.72
CA PRO A 202 1.86 14.17 9.35
C PRO A 202 1.21 13.99 7.97
N HIS A 203 -0.07 14.34 7.84
CA HIS A 203 -0.85 14.12 6.62
C HIS A 203 -1.73 15.33 6.31
N ALA A 204 -1.37 16.14 5.31
CA ALA A 204 -2.01 17.44 5.08
C ALA A 204 -3.51 17.33 4.78
N LEU A 205 -3.95 16.26 4.09
CA LEU A 205 -5.37 16.02 3.87
C LEU A 205 -6.11 15.73 5.18
N LEU A 206 -5.50 14.99 6.10
CA LEU A 206 -6.07 14.72 7.42
C LEU A 206 -6.12 16.00 8.26
N ASP A 207 -5.05 16.80 8.20
CA ASP A 207 -4.94 18.07 8.92
C ASP A 207 -5.92 19.13 8.41
N SER A 208 -6.39 19.01 7.16
CA SER A 208 -7.39 19.88 6.55
C SER A 208 -8.83 19.57 6.98
N LEU A 209 -9.08 18.39 7.56
CA LEU A 209 -10.42 17.97 7.95
C LEU A 209 -10.91 18.75 9.18
N SER A 210 -12.24 18.81 9.34
CA SER A 210 -12.83 19.23 10.62
C SER A 210 -12.39 18.27 11.74
N GLN A 211 -12.46 18.72 13.00
CA GLN A 211 -12.07 17.87 14.13
C GLN A 211 -12.85 16.56 14.17
N ASP A 212 -14.15 16.61 13.87
CA ASP A 212 -15.01 15.43 13.86
C ASP A 212 -14.65 14.48 12.71
N ALA A 213 -14.47 14.98 11.48
CA ALA A 213 -14.09 14.15 10.34
C ALA A 213 -12.67 13.57 10.50
N ALA A 214 -11.74 14.32 11.07
CA ALA A 214 -10.42 13.81 11.42
C ALA A 214 -10.52 12.70 12.48
N LEU A 215 -11.37 12.86 13.49
CA LEU A 215 -11.59 11.83 14.50
C LEU A 215 -12.19 10.57 13.88
N GLU A 216 -13.18 10.71 13.02
CA GLU A 216 -13.79 9.60 12.27
C GLU A 216 -12.75 8.84 11.45
N ALA A 217 -11.92 9.53 10.66
CA ALA A 217 -10.84 8.91 9.91
C ALA A 217 -9.86 8.12 10.81
N LYS A 218 -9.53 8.67 11.99
CA LYS A 218 -8.60 8.03 12.93
C LYS A 218 -9.16 6.78 13.62
N ILE A 219 -10.48 6.62 13.65
CA ILE A 219 -11.15 5.43 14.22
C ILE A 219 -11.72 4.50 13.15
N ALA A 220 -11.67 4.89 11.87
CA ALA A 220 -12.29 4.17 10.75
C ALA A 220 -11.78 2.73 10.64
N ASP A 221 -10.47 2.50 10.82
CA ASP A 221 -9.87 1.15 10.81
C ASP A 221 -10.54 0.18 11.79
N ARG A 222 -11.01 0.67 12.94
CA ARG A 222 -11.72 -0.15 13.92
C ARG A 222 -13.11 -0.50 13.43
N ALA A 223 -13.83 0.46 12.85
CA ALA A 223 -15.15 0.21 12.29
C ALA A 223 -15.07 -0.78 11.11
N MET A 224 -14.09 -0.62 10.23
CA MET A 224 -13.80 -1.57 9.14
C MET A 224 -13.43 -2.96 9.67
N PHE A 225 -12.67 -3.04 10.77
CA PHE A 225 -12.37 -4.32 11.41
C PHE A 225 -13.62 -5.02 11.95
N ASP A 226 -14.50 -4.27 12.62
CA ASP A 226 -15.75 -4.82 13.15
C ASP A 226 -16.66 -5.29 11.99
N GLN A 227 -16.76 -4.52 10.90
CA GLN A 227 -17.46 -4.91 9.68
C GLN A 227 -16.89 -6.18 9.05
N MET A 228 -15.57 -6.27 8.89
CA MET A 228 -14.89 -7.48 8.36
C MET A 228 -15.21 -8.73 9.21
N VAL A 229 -15.30 -8.60 10.54
CA VAL A 229 -15.66 -9.73 11.43
C VAL A 229 -17.10 -10.20 11.18
N GLU A 230 -18.02 -9.26 10.96
CA GLU A 230 -19.42 -9.56 10.68
C GLU A 230 -19.59 -10.21 9.30
N GLU A 231 -18.96 -9.67 8.26
CA GLU A 231 -19.03 -10.16 6.88
C GLU A 231 -18.45 -11.58 6.73
N GLU A 232 -17.37 -11.87 7.45
CA GLU A 232 -16.68 -13.17 7.43
C GLU A 232 -17.26 -14.18 8.44
N GLU A 233 -18.37 -13.83 9.10
CA GLU A 233 -19.07 -14.66 10.10
C GLU A 233 -18.14 -15.21 11.20
N ILE A 234 -17.15 -14.42 11.64
CA ILE A 234 -16.13 -14.88 12.58
C ILE A 234 -16.67 -14.82 14.01
N GLU A 235 -16.82 -15.99 14.65
CA GLU A 235 -17.18 -16.07 16.07
C GLU A 235 -16.14 -15.35 16.96
N ASN A 236 -16.59 -14.43 17.82
CA ASN A 236 -15.74 -13.56 18.65
C ASN A 236 -15.87 -13.80 20.16
#